data_AF-A0A2D2M8F6-F1
#
_entry.id   AF-A0A2D2M8F6-F1
#
_cell.length_a   1.000
_cell.length_b   1.000
_cell.length_c   1.000
_cell.angle_alpha   90.00
_cell.angle_beta   90.00
_cell.angle_gamma   90.00
#
_symmetry.space_group_name_H-M   'P 1'
#
loop_
_entity.id
_entity.type
_entity.pdbx_description
1 polymer ?
#
loop_
_entity_poly.entity_id
_entity_poly.type
_entity_poly.pdbx_seq_one_letter_code
_entity_poly.pdbx_strand_id
1 'polypeptide(L)'
;MIGEPIPDPRHQILADLNARIEQFFAAGGEVTELTPPKYEPRPAAKFNNQVPADEKKAAAQRRRAEDAKRLEQIREMAKTMTYNEAARATGYSTATLHRIAKQGGFLFKVSTARRGKGRAIDRVADAAKLEQLKALRDGGLSRYQASKQMGISDKLLDRLISDYEIDFPARPISSRAKHDQ
;
A
#
# COMPACT_ATOMS: atom_id res chain seq x y z
N MET A 1 10.26 -36.48 -49.94
CA MET A 1 10.56 -35.28 -49.13
C MET A 1 10.23 -35.60 -47.68
N ILE A 2 11.19 -36.14 -46.93
CA ILE A 2 11.05 -36.31 -45.48
C ILE A 2 12.31 -35.64 -44.91
N GLY A 3 12.13 -34.45 -44.34
CA GLY A 3 13.22 -33.65 -43.79
C GLY A 3 13.87 -34.37 -42.61
N GLU A 4 15.19 -34.25 -42.51
CA GLU A 4 15.96 -34.82 -41.41
C GLU A 4 15.38 -34.38 -40.06
N PRO A 5 15.25 -35.30 -39.08
CA PRO A 5 14.70 -34.97 -37.78
C PRO A 5 15.55 -33.90 -37.11
N ILE A 6 14.90 -32.85 -36.61
CA ILE A 6 15.55 -31.75 -35.88
C ILE A 6 16.39 -32.36 -34.73
N PRO A 7 17.71 -32.12 -34.68
CA PRO A 7 18.56 -32.71 -33.66
C PRO A 7 18.08 -32.31 -32.27
N ASP A 8 17.80 -33.31 -31.43
CA ASP A 8 17.27 -33.10 -30.09
C ASP A 8 18.30 -32.30 -29.26
N PRO A 9 17.92 -31.12 -28.73
CA PRO A 9 18.82 -30.23 -28.00
C PRO A 9 19.52 -30.91 -26.82
N ARG A 10 18.95 -31.98 -26.25
CA ARG A 10 19.62 -32.76 -25.20
C ARG A 10 20.91 -33.42 -25.70
N HIS A 11 20.93 -33.91 -26.93
CA HIS A 11 22.10 -34.59 -27.50
C HIS A 11 23.23 -33.60 -27.75
N GLN A 12 22.90 -32.37 -28.16
CA GLN A 12 23.88 -31.30 -28.33
C GLN A 12 24.49 -30.88 -26.98
N ILE A 13 23.66 -30.75 -25.94
CA ILE A 13 24.13 -30.43 -24.58
C ILE A 13 25.03 -31.53 -24.02
N LEU A 14 24.67 -32.81 -24.24
CA LEU A 14 25.50 -33.94 -23.81
C LEU A 14 26.84 -34.00 -24.55
N ALA A 15 26.84 -33.76 -25.86
CA ALA A 15 28.06 -33.72 -26.65
C ALA A 15 29.00 -32.59 -26.21
N ASP A 16 28.47 -31.38 -25.98
CA ASP A 16 29.25 -30.25 -25.47
C ASP A 16 29.78 -30.52 -24.05
N LEU A 17 28.97 -31.12 -23.17
CA LEU A 17 29.41 -31.48 -21.82
C LEU A 17 30.56 -32.50 -21.86
N ASN A 18 30.43 -33.56 -22.67
CA ASN A 18 31.47 -34.58 -22.81
C ASN A 18 32.77 -33.99 -23.38
N ALA A 19 32.68 -33.15 -24.41
CA ALA A 19 33.85 -32.50 -24.98
C ALA A 19 34.60 -31.62 -23.95
N ARG A 20 33.87 -30.92 -23.07
CA ARG A 20 34.47 -30.12 -22.00
C ARG A 20 35.10 -30.97 -20.90
N ILE A 21 34.47 -32.09 -20.55
CA ILE A 21 35.03 -33.07 -19.60
C ILE A 21 36.34 -33.65 -20.16
N GLU A 22 36.35 -34.04 -21.44
CA GLU A 22 37.55 -34.54 -22.12
C GLU A 22 38.67 -33.50 -22.17
N GLN A 23 38.34 -32.24 -22.50
CA GLN A 23 39.32 -31.12 -22.47
C GLN A 23 39.91 -30.90 -21.07
N PHE A 24 39.11 -30.99 -20.01
CA PHE A 24 39.57 -30.85 -18.63
C PHE A 24 40.60 -31.93 -18.27
N PHE A 25 40.33 -33.19 -18.62
CA PHE A 25 41.27 -34.29 -18.38
C PHE A 25 42.50 -34.22 -19.30
N ALA A 26 42.34 -33.84 -20.57
CA ALA A 26 43.46 -33.68 -21.51
C ALA A 26 44.42 -32.55 -21.10
N ALA A 27 43.91 -31.50 -20.46
CA ALA A 27 44.71 -30.43 -19.86
C ALA A 27 45.38 -30.82 -18.53
N GLY A 28 45.23 -32.08 -18.08
CA GLY A 28 45.82 -32.60 -16.85
C GLY A 28 45.02 -32.29 -15.58
N GLY A 29 43.73 -31.93 -15.71
CA GLY A 29 42.84 -31.72 -14.57
C GLY A 29 42.53 -33.03 -13.84
N GLU A 30 42.65 -33.01 -12.51
CA GLU A 30 42.32 -34.14 -11.64
C GLU A 30 41.03 -33.84 -10.86
N VAL A 31 40.18 -34.84 -10.69
CA VAL A 31 38.95 -34.70 -9.88
C VAL A 31 39.30 -34.98 -8.42
N THR A 32 39.36 -33.94 -7.60
CA THR A 32 39.52 -34.10 -6.16
C THR A 32 38.18 -34.40 -5.50
N GLU A 33 38.09 -35.55 -4.82
CA GLU A 33 36.98 -35.82 -3.91
C GLU A 33 37.17 -35.00 -2.63
N LEU A 34 36.27 -34.05 -2.38
CA LEU A 34 36.26 -33.27 -1.15
C LEU A 34 35.58 -34.08 -0.05
N THR A 35 36.20 -34.10 1.14
CA THR A 35 35.56 -34.66 2.32
C THR A 35 34.24 -33.93 2.58
N PRO A 36 33.11 -34.65 2.74
CA PRO A 36 31.83 -34.00 3.00
C PRO A 36 31.92 -33.20 4.31
N PRO A 37 31.24 -32.04 4.40
CA PRO A 37 31.26 -31.25 5.61
C PRO A 37 30.71 -32.08 6.78
N LYS A 38 31.47 -32.19 7.86
CA LYS A 38 31.02 -32.84 9.08
C LYS A 38 29.92 -31.98 9.70
N TYR A 39 28.72 -32.55 9.84
CA TYR A 39 27.63 -31.86 10.51
C TYR A 39 27.96 -31.66 12.00
N GLU A 40 28.17 -30.39 12.39
CA GLU A 40 28.22 -29.99 13.78
C GLU A 40 26.84 -29.46 14.19
N PRO A 41 26.15 -30.11 15.15
CA PRO A 41 24.89 -29.60 15.63
C PRO A 41 25.10 -28.21 16.22
N ARG A 42 24.15 -27.29 15.96
CA ARG A 42 24.18 -25.97 16.59
C ARG A 42 24.26 -26.15 18.11
N PRO A 43 25.11 -25.36 18.81
CA PRO A 43 25.18 -25.44 20.26
C PRO A 43 23.77 -25.26 20.83
N ALA A 44 23.43 -26.06 21.84
CA ALA A 44 22.15 -25.95 22.51
C ALA A 44 21.95 -24.48 22.93
N ALA A 45 20.80 -23.91 22.54
CA ALA A 45 20.45 -22.56 22.95
C ALA A 45 20.56 -22.52 24.47
N LYS A 46 21.45 -21.67 24.99
CA LYS A 46 21.49 -21.37 26.42
C LYS A 46 20.19 -20.65 26.73
N PHE A 47 19.14 -21.41 27.06
CA PHE A 47 17.95 -20.83 27.68
C PHE A 47 18.47 -20.12 28.92
N ASN A 48 18.44 -18.79 28.88
CA ASN A 48 18.99 -17.96 29.94
C ASN A 48 18.02 -18.00 31.14
N ASN A 49 17.93 -19.17 31.76
CA ASN A 49 17.27 -19.41 33.04
C ASN A 49 18.19 -19.08 34.21
N GLN A 50 19.31 -18.41 33.96
CA GLN A 50 20.27 -17.95 34.97
C GLN A 50 19.65 -16.96 35.95
N VAL A 51 18.57 -16.27 35.56
CA VAL A 51 17.84 -15.38 36.46
C VAL A 51 16.84 -16.21 37.28
N PRO A 52 16.93 -16.19 38.63
CA PRO A 52 15.97 -16.84 39.51
C PRO A 52 14.53 -16.47 39.15
N ALA A 53 13.60 -17.41 39.35
CA ALA A 53 12.19 -17.20 39.02
C ALA A 53 11.60 -15.96 39.71
N ASP A 54 12.05 -15.66 40.92
CA ASP A 54 11.57 -14.51 41.70
C ASP A 54 12.10 -13.18 41.18
N GLU A 55 13.34 -13.12 40.72
CA GLU A 55 13.88 -11.94 40.04
C GLU A 55 13.15 -11.68 38.72
N LYS A 56 12.81 -12.74 37.96
CA LYS A 56 11.99 -12.61 36.74
C LYS A 56 10.61 -12.04 37.06
N LYS A 57 9.96 -12.51 38.14
CA LYS A 57 8.67 -11.99 38.59
C LYS A 57 8.77 -10.53 39.04
N ALA A 58 9.78 -10.19 39.83
CA ALA A 58 10.01 -8.82 40.29
C ALA A 58 10.27 -7.86 39.11
N ALA A 59 11.11 -8.26 38.15
CA ALA A 59 11.35 -7.49 36.94
C ALA A 59 10.08 -7.32 36.09
N ALA A 60 9.27 -8.38 35.95
CA ALA A 60 7.99 -8.31 35.26
C ALA A 60 7.00 -7.36 35.98
N GLN A 61 6.97 -7.37 37.31
CA GLN A 61 6.14 -6.46 38.10
C GLN A 61 6.57 -4.99 37.94
N ARG A 62 7.89 -4.73 37.96
CA ARG A 62 8.44 -3.39 37.69
C ARG A 62 8.03 -2.88 36.30
N ARG A 63 8.19 -3.71 35.27
CA ARG A 63 7.75 -3.37 33.90
C ARG A 63 6.25 -3.08 33.83
N ARG A 64 5.41 -3.88 34.48
CA ARG A 64 3.95 -3.63 34.54
C ARG A 64 3.63 -2.31 35.23
N ALA A 65 4.35 -1.96 36.30
CA ALA A 65 4.15 -0.69 36.99
C ALA A 65 4.58 0.51 36.13
N GLU A 66 5.69 0.40 35.40
CA GLU A 66 6.13 1.40 34.43
C GLU A 66 5.13 1.56 33.27
N ASP A 67 4.64 0.43 32.73
CA ASP A 67 3.62 0.43 31.68
C ASP A 67 2.32 1.09 32.15
N ALA A 68 1.90 0.85 33.41
CA ALA A 68 0.73 1.49 33.99
C ALA A 68 0.90 3.02 34.13
N LYS A 69 2.06 3.49 34.62
CA LYS A 69 2.38 4.92 34.69
C LYS A 69 2.37 5.57 33.31
N ARG A 70 2.98 4.89 32.33
CA ARG A 70 3.01 5.35 30.94
C ARG A 70 1.60 5.40 30.34
N LEU A 71 0.76 4.42 30.65
CA LEU A 71 -0.64 4.39 30.21
C LEU A 71 -1.41 5.60 30.74
N GLU A 72 -1.24 5.92 32.02
CA GLU A 72 -1.88 7.07 32.66
C GLU A 72 -1.42 8.39 32.05
N GLN A 73 -0.11 8.56 31.84
CA GLN A 73 0.44 9.74 31.18
C GLN A 73 -0.14 9.92 29.76
N ILE A 74 -0.21 8.84 28.98
CA ILE A 74 -0.74 8.86 27.62
C ILE A 74 -2.26 9.09 27.63
N ARG A 75 -2.98 8.60 28.66
CA ARG A 75 -4.40 8.85 28.84
C ARG A 75 -4.68 10.34 29.10
N GLU A 76 -3.87 11.01 29.91
CA GLU A 76 -4.00 12.47 30.11
C GLU A 76 -3.69 13.26 28.83
N MET A 77 -2.64 12.87 28.09
CA MET A 77 -2.35 13.46 26.78
C MET A 77 -3.48 13.25 25.77
N ALA A 78 -4.15 12.10 25.80
CA ALA A 78 -5.24 11.79 24.87
C ALA A 78 -6.46 12.71 25.03
N LYS A 79 -6.68 13.28 26.22
CA LYS A 79 -7.74 14.27 26.46
C LYS A 79 -7.46 15.59 25.74
N THR A 80 -6.20 15.97 25.56
CA THR A 80 -5.81 17.28 25.05
C THR A 80 -5.37 17.25 23.59
N MET A 81 -4.67 16.19 23.17
CA MET A 81 -3.98 16.08 21.88
C MET A 81 -4.61 15.04 20.94
N THR A 82 -4.32 15.19 19.65
CA THR A 82 -4.55 14.17 18.61
C THR A 82 -3.39 13.16 18.54
N TYR A 83 -3.59 12.03 17.86
CA TYR A 83 -2.53 11.01 17.69
C TYR A 83 -1.24 11.56 17.09
N ASN A 84 -1.33 12.47 16.12
CA ASN A 84 -0.15 13.03 15.45
C ASN A 84 0.63 13.99 16.37
N GLU A 85 -0.09 14.78 17.17
CA GLU A 85 0.52 15.68 18.15
C GLU A 85 1.16 14.89 19.29
N ALA A 86 0.47 13.88 19.81
CA ALA A 86 1.00 12.99 20.83
C ALA A 86 2.21 12.19 20.32
N ALA A 87 2.22 11.75 19.06
CA ALA A 87 3.37 11.09 18.45
C ALA A 87 4.60 12.01 18.40
N ARG A 88 4.40 13.29 18.05
CA ARG A 88 5.47 14.29 18.04
C ARG A 88 5.98 14.61 19.45
N ALA A 89 5.08 14.70 20.43
CA ALA A 89 5.42 15.04 21.81
C ALA A 89 6.13 13.88 22.54
N THR A 90 5.72 12.65 22.29
CA THR A 90 6.25 11.45 22.99
C THR A 90 7.38 10.75 22.25
N GLY A 91 7.57 11.03 20.96
CA GLY A 91 8.48 10.29 20.09
C GLY A 91 8.00 8.88 19.72
N TYR A 92 6.81 8.46 20.18
CA TYR A 92 6.25 7.16 19.81
C TYR A 92 5.60 7.19 18.44
N SER A 93 5.67 6.05 17.74
CA SER A 93 4.91 5.87 16.51
C SER A 93 3.41 5.90 16.79
N THR A 94 2.64 6.37 15.80
CA THR A 94 1.17 6.39 15.87
C THR A 94 0.59 4.99 16.11
N ALA A 95 1.16 3.95 15.49
CA ALA A 95 0.77 2.56 15.72
C ALA A 95 0.94 2.13 17.19
N THR A 96 2.03 2.55 17.84
CA THR A 96 2.27 2.27 19.26
C THR A 96 1.22 2.96 20.14
N LEU A 97 0.90 4.22 19.86
CA LEU A 97 -0.14 4.95 20.59
C LEU A 97 -1.53 4.34 20.38
N HIS A 98 -1.85 3.83 19.19
CA HIS A 98 -3.09 3.10 18.93
C HIS A 98 -3.17 1.82 19.76
N ARG A 99 -2.08 1.05 19.85
CA ARG A 99 -2.04 -0.17 20.68
C ARG A 99 -2.25 0.16 22.16
N ILE A 100 -1.58 1.20 22.66
CA ILE A 100 -1.70 1.64 24.06
C ILE A 100 -3.13 2.13 24.34
N ALA A 101 -3.72 2.93 23.45
CA ALA A 101 -5.10 3.40 23.55
C ALA A 101 -6.10 2.23 23.61
N LYS A 102 -5.90 1.22 22.75
CA LYS A 102 -6.72 -0.01 22.75
C LYS A 102 -6.58 -0.80 24.05
N GLN A 103 -5.35 -0.92 24.57
CA GLN A 103 -5.09 -1.60 25.85
C GLN A 103 -5.67 -0.85 27.05
N GLY A 104 -5.65 0.49 27.04
CA GLY A 104 -6.16 1.33 28.11
C GLY A 104 -7.63 1.74 27.99
N GLY A 105 -8.32 1.32 26.93
CA GLY A 105 -9.72 1.64 26.70
C GLY A 105 -10.02 3.14 26.58
N PHE A 106 -9.13 3.91 25.96
CA PHE A 106 -9.34 5.35 25.73
C PHE A 106 -9.06 5.72 24.27
N LEU A 107 -9.50 6.91 23.88
CA LEU A 107 -9.34 7.45 22.53
C LEU A 107 -8.70 8.84 22.61
N PHE A 108 -7.89 9.16 21.60
CA PHE A 108 -7.36 10.52 21.43
C PHE A 108 -8.40 11.42 20.76
N LYS A 109 -8.21 12.73 20.87
CA LYS A 109 -8.98 13.68 20.07
C LYS A 109 -8.82 13.39 18.58
N VAL A 110 -9.94 13.46 17.86
CA VAL A 110 -9.94 13.28 16.42
C VAL A 110 -9.37 14.54 15.76
N SER A 111 -8.36 14.38 14.92
CA SER A 111 -7.83 15.51 14.13
C SER A 111 -8.89 16.00 13.15
N THR A 112 -9.31 17.25 13.29
CA THR A 112 -10.23 17.92 12.36
C THR A 112 -9.50 18.61 11.21
N ALA A 113 -8.16 18.65 11.22
CA ALA A 113 -7.35 19.42 10.27
C ALA A 113 -7.59 19.07 8.78
N ARG A 114 -8.05 17.84 8.50
CA ARG A 114 -8.44 17.41 7.14
C ARG A 114 -9.93 17.14 6.98
N ARG A 115 -10.74 17.23 8.04
CA ARG A 115 -12.20 17.09 7.90
C ARG A 115 -12.75 18.37 7.25
N GLY A 116 -13.41 18.22 6.11
CA GLY A 116 -14.04 19.34 5.39
C GLY A 116 -13.09 20.17 4.51
N LYS A 117 -11.77 19.94 4.53
CA LYS A 117 -10.89 20.45 3.46
C LYS A 117 -11.11 19.61 2.21
N GLY A 118 -12.16 19.97 1.46
CA GLY A 118 -12.28 19.56 0.06
C GLY A 118 -10.99 19.91 -0.68
N ARG A 119 -10.72 19.19 -1.77
CA ARG A 119 -9.60 19.53 -2.67
C ARG A 119 -9.75 21.01 -3.05
N ALA A 120 -8.67 21.79 -2.92
CA ALA A 120 -8.68 23.19 -3.32
C ALA A 120 -9.21 23.30 -4.77
N ILE A 121 -10.24 24.12 -4.95
CA ILE A 121 -10.88 24.32 -6.24
C ILE A 121 -9.93 25.14 -7.11
N ASP A 122 -9.52 24.58 -8.23
CA ASP A 122 -8.68 25.27 -9.22
C ASP A 122 -9.58 25.99 -10.23
N ARG A 123 -9.81 27.27 -9.97
CA ARG A 123 -10.68 28.13 -10.80
C ARG A 123 -10.13 28.33 -12.22
N VAL A 124 -8.81 28.21 -12.42
CA VAL A 124 -8.20 28.33 -13.76
C VAL A 124 -8.49 27.08 -14.57
N ALA A 125 -8.33 25.91 -13.97
CA ALA A 125 -8.69 24.64 -14.60
C ALA A 125 -10.20 24.52 -14.87
N ASP A 126 -11.04 25.20 -14.08
CA ASP A 126 -12.48 25.27 -14.29
C ASP A 126 -12.85 26.14 -15.49
N ALA A 127 -12.21 27.31 -15.65
CA ALA A 127 -12.45 28.20 -16.79
C ALA A 127 -12.29 27.49 -18.15
N ALA A 128 -11.24 26.68 -18.31
CA ALA A 128 -11.03 25.90 -19.53
C ALA A 128 -12.16 24.88 -19.79
N LYS A 129 -12.71 24.27 -18.73
CA LYS A 129 -13.81 23.31 -18.85
C LYS A 129 -15.14 24.01 -19.11
N LEU A 130 -15.35 25.21 -18.59
CA LEU A 130 -16.57 25.99 -18.79
C LEU A 130 -16.75 26.40 -20.25
N GLU A 131 -15.69 26.85 -20.92
CA GLU A 131 -15.76 27.22 -22.33
C GLU A 131 -16.11 26.01 -23.21
N GLN A 132 -15.54 24.84 -22.90
CA GLN A 132 -15.90 23.60 -23.57
C GLN A 132 -17.35 23.17 -23.26
N LEU A 133 -17.80 23.31 -22.01
CA LEU A 133 -19.19 23.00 -21.62
C LEU A 133 -20.22 23.91 -22.29
N LYS A 134 -19.93 25.20 -22.46
CA LYS A 134 -20.77 26.15 -23.21
C LYS A 134 -20.89 25.75 -24.68
N ALA A 135 -19.76 25.40 -25.32
CA ALA A 135 -19.78 24.93 -26.71
C ALA A 135 -20.62 23.65 -26.89
N LEU A 136 -20.52 22.70 -25.96
CA LEU A 136 -21.33 21.47 -25.99
C LEU A 136 -22.81 21.74 -25.70
N ARG A 137 -23.11 22.70 -24.82
CA ARG A 137 -24.47 23.16 -24.52
C ARG A 137 -25.11 23.80 -25.75
N ASP A 138 -24.40 24.71 -26.43
CA ASP A 138 -24.89 25.37 -27.63
C ASP A 138 -25.06 24.38 -28.79
N GLY A 139 -24.30 23.28 -28.79
CA GLY A 139 -24.52 22.11 -29.66
C GLY A 139 -25.76 21.26 -29.31
N GLY A 140 -26.53 21.64 -28.29
CA GLY A 140 -27.76 20.96 -27.89
C GLY A 140 -27.56 19.66 -27.11
N LEU A 141 -26.34 19.39 -26.62
CA LEU A 141 -26.08 18.17 -25.86
C LEU A 141 -26.69 18.23 -24.46
N SER A 142 -27.15 17.07 -24.00
CA SER A 142 -27.62 16.91 -22.62
C SER A 142 -26.46 16.78 -21.62
N ARG A 143 -26.71 17.11 -20.35
CA ARG A 143 -25.71 17.04 -19.25
C ARG A 143 -24.83 15.77 -19.23
N TYR A 144 -25.43 14.58 -19.30
CA TYR A 144 -24.71 13.29 -19.34
C TYR A 144 -23.84 13.15 -20.59
N GLN A 145 -24.32 13.59 -21.76
CA GLN A 145 -23.53 13.51 -22.99
C GLN A 145 -22.33 14.44 -22.91
N ALA A 146 -22.53 15.65 -22.37
CA ALA A 146 -21.44 16.59 -22.12
C ALA A 146 -20.42 16.03 -21.10
N SER A 147 -20.86 15.44 -19.98
CA SER A 147 -19.98 14.76 -19.01
C SER A 147 -19.17 13.63 -19.66
N LYS A 148 -19.83 12.76 -20.45
CA LYS A 148 -19.18 11.62 -21.12
C LYS A 148 -18.18 12.07 -22.17
N GLN A 149 -18.50 13.09 -22.96
CA GLN A 149 -17.62 13.62 -23.99
C GLN A 149 -16.39 14.34 -23.40
N MET A 150 -16.56 15.03 -22.27
CA MET A 150 -15.50 15.76 -21.57
C MET A 150 -14.66 14.88 -20.62
N GLY A 151 -15.10 13.65 -20.34
CA GLY A 151 -14.45 12.74 -19.39
C GLY A 151 -14.48 13.25 -17.93
N ILE A 152 -15.43 14.13 -17.59
CA ILE A 152 -15.55 14.70 -16.23
C ILE A 152 -16.58 13.93 -15.41
N SER A 153 -16.36 13.86 -14.10
CA SER A 153 -17.33 13.24 -13.19
C SER A 153 -18.62 14.06 -13.08
N ASP A 154 -19.76 13.40 -12.91
CA ASP A 154 -21.05 14.07 -12.73
C ASP A 154 -21.02 15.06 -11.56
N LYS A 155 -20.33 14.73 -10.45
CA LYS A 155 -20.16 15.64 -9.32
C LYS A 155 -19.38 16.92 -9.66
N LEU A 156 -18.38 16.82 -10.55
CA LEU A 156 -17.64 18.01 -11.01
C LEU A 156 -18.52 18.85 -11.95
N LEU A 157 -19.31 18.20 -12.81
CA LEU A 157 -20.25 18.87 -13.71
C LEU A 157 -21.37 19.58 -12.94
N ASP A 158 -22.02 18.92 -11.99
CA ASP A 158 -23.08 19.51 -11.16
C ASP A 158 -22.55 20.72 -10.38
N ARG A 159 -21.33 20.63 -9.85
CA ARG A 159 -20.67 21.78 -9.21
C ARG A 159 -20.42 22.92 -10.20
N LEU A 160 -19.87 22.63 -11.39
CA LEU A 160 -19.65 23.67 -12.42
C LEU A 160 -20.97 24.31 -12.87
N ILE A 161 -22.03 23.54 -13.00
CA ILE A 161 -23.37 24.04 -13.35
C ILE A 161 -23.91 24.93 -12.22
N SER A 162 -23.78 24.51 -10.96
CA SER A 162 -24.27 25.28 -9.82
C SER A 162 -23.44 26.55 -9.55
N ASP A 163 -22.11 26.49 -9.68
CA ASP A 163 -21.21 27.61 -9.37
C ASP A 163 -21.21 28.67 -10.48
N TYR A 164 -21.48 28.28 -11.73
CA TYR A 164 -21.43 29.17 -12.90
C TYR A 164 -22.77 29.27 -13.65
N GLU A 165 -23.86 28.78 -13.03
CA GLU A 165 -25.25 28.89 -13.50
C GLU A 165 -25.46 28.49 -14.97
N ILE A 166 -24.84 27.37 -15.41
CA ILE A 166 -24.99 26.87 -16.79
C ILE A 166 -26.25 26.03 -16.92
N ASP A 167 -27.26 26.54 -17.63
CA ASP A 167 -28.46 25.77 -17.93
C ASP A 167 -28.30 24.90 -19.19
N PHE A 168 -28.51 23.59 -19.04
CA PHE A 168 -28.43 22.60 -20.10
C PHE A 168 -29.83 22.17 -20.54
N PRO A 169 -30.04 21.86 -21.83
CA PRO A 169 -31.33 21.39 -22.31
C PRO A 169 -31.76 20.12 -21.56
N ALA A 170 -33.01 20.11 -21.12
CA ALA A 170 -33.62 18.94 -20.51
C ALA A 170 -33.56 17.77 -21.50
N ARG A 171 -33.25 16.56 -21.01
CA ARG A 171 -33.26 15.37 -21.86
C ARG A 171 -34.64 15.22 -22.47
N PRO A 172 -34.77 15.01 -23.79
CA PRO A 172 -36.05 14.64 -24.36
C PRO A 172 -36.49 13.30 -23.75
N ILE A 173 -37.73 13.26 -23.27
CA ILE A 173 -38.35 12.12 -22.57
C ILE A 173 -38.22 10.82 -23.40
N SER A 174 -38.18 10.93 -24.73
CA SER A 174 -38.06 9.81 -25.68
C SER A 174 -36.72 9.06 -25.63
N SER A 175 -35.66 9.65 -25.06
CA SER A 175 -34.33 9.02 -24.98
C SER A 175 -34.20 7.98 -23.85
N ARG A 176 -35.20 7.92 -22.94
CA ARG A 176 -35.19 7.02 -21.77
C ARG A 176 -35.53 5.56 -22.10
N ALA A 177 -36.05 5.29 -23.30
CA ALA A 177 -36.55 3.98 -23.73
C ALA A 177 -35.52 3.09 -24.47
N LYS A 178 -34.28 3.55 -24.70
CA LYS A 178 -33.28 2.84 -25.54
C LYS A 178 -32.11 2.21 -24.79
N HIS A 179 -32.22 2.00 -23.47
CA HIS A 179 -31.14 1.40 -22.65
C HIS A 179 -31.58 0.18 -21.84
N ASP A 180 -32.75 -0.39 -22.15
CA ASP A 180 -33.29 -1.60 -21.50
C ASP A 180 -33.45 -2.76 -22.50
N GLN A 181 -32.53 -2.85 -23.47
CA GLN A 181 -32.30 -4.04 -24.30
C GLN A 181 -30.80 -4.30 -24.44
#